data_AF-A0A7S1MNU2-F1
#
_entry.id   AF-A0A7S1MNU2-F1
#
_cell.length_a   1.000
_cell.length_b   1.000
_cell.length_c   1.000
_cell.angle_alpha   90.00
_cell.angle_beta   90.00
_cell.angle_gamma   90.00
#
_symmetry.space_group_name_H-M   'P 1'
#
loop_
_entity.id
_entity.type
_entity.pdbx_description
1 polymer ?
#
loop_
_entity_poly.entity_id
_entity_poly.type
_entity_poly.pdbx_seq_one_letter_code
_entity_poly.pdbx_strand_id
1 'polypeptide(L)'
;GRHSSRAMRSIVLLLAAIGGEAVTISAGPAAPDVLHWQDIQRRGVNLTRMVPASVRSLPSRPPARIFTYDAREDMVISETIQRTGMWEAVDVGYICMALESVKDGGLLDVGANIGAYTLPLVSCLGRNATAFAIEAVPGNAERLMASVLENQYDKVVVIPNAVGSSSDPPTITINVNALSKGASVRAHESDGENENLVPIEVKLTTLDAIAEREPGMKKVFFMKMDIEGSEGRVLQ
;
A
#
# COMPACT_ATOMS: atom_id res chain seq x y z
N GLY A 1 -20.03 -23.34 32.64
CA GLY A 1 -18.73 -22.67 32.83
C GLY A 1 -17.80 -23.06 31.70
N ARG A 2 -17.03 -22.08 31.19
CA ARG A 2 -15.71 -22.14 30.51
C ARG A 2 -15.60 -23.04 29.25
N HIS A 3 -15.41 -22.43 28.07
CA HIS A 3 -14.13 -22.27 27.35
C HIS A 3 -13.57 -23.58 26.75
N SER A 4 -13.65 -23.77 25.42
CA SER A 4 -12.58 -23.56 24.41
C SER A 4 -12.25 -24.94 23.80
N SER A 5 -11.83 -25.17 22.57
CA SER A 5 -11.05 -24.36 21.63
C SER A 5 -11.33 -24.81 20.18
N ARG A 6 -11.33 -23.84 19.27
CA ARG A 6 -11.29 -24.01 17.81
C ARG A 6 -9.92 -24.54 17.35
N ALA A 7 -9.99 -25.32 16.27
CA ALA A 7 -9.09 -25.35 15.12
C ALA A 7 -7.60 -25.70 15.31
N MET A 8 -7.25 -26.91 14.88
CA MET A 8 -6.00 -27.17 14.16
C MET A 8 -6.33 -28.14 13.04
N ARG A 9 -6.52 -27.64 11.82
CA ARG A 9 -6.55 -28.49 10.62
C ARG A 9 -5.17 -28.43 9.99
N SER A 10 -4.29 -29.30 10.45
CA SER A 10 -3.13 -29.73 9.67
C SER A 10 -3.68 -30.58 8.51
N ILE A 11 -3.63 -30.06 7.28
CA ILE A 11 -3.78 -30.89 6.08
C ILE A 11 -2.36 -31.27 5.67
N VAL A 12 -1.97 -32.46 6.09
CA VAL A 12 -0.93 -33.26 5.44
C VAL A 12 -1.70 -34.28 4.60
N LEU A 13 -1.52 -34.30 3.27
CA LEU A 13 -1.96 -35.42 2.45
C LEU A 13 -0.81 -35.91 1.56
N LEU A 14 -0.76 -37.24 1.51
CA LEU A 14 0.33 -38.17 1.24
C LEU A 14 0.73 -38.32 -0.24
N LEU A 15 2.05 -38.45 -0.43
CA LEU A 15 2.85 -39.11 -1.48
C LEU A 15 2.16 -39.86 -2.64
N ALA A 16 2.65 -39.60 -3.86
CA ALA A 16 2.85 -40.62 -4.89
C ALA A 16 4.34 -40.72 -5.22
N ALA A 17 4.94 -41.89 -4.98
CA ALA A 17 6.32 -42.20 -5.27
C ALA A 17 6.48 -42.57 -6.76
N ILE A 18 7.16 -41.71 -7.51
CA ILE A 18 7.93 -42.06 -8.71
C ILE A 18 9.06 -41.04 -8.79
N GLY A 19 10.30 -41.52 -8.96
CA GLY A 19 11.53 -40.74 -8.81
C GLY A 19 11.48 -39.36 -9.47
N GLY A 20 11.47 -38.32 -8.65
CA GLY A 20 11.48 -36.93 -9.03
C GLY A 20 11.75 -36.11 -7.77
N GLU A 21 12.58 -35.08 -7.89
CA GLU A 21 12.90 -34.14 -6.81
C GLU A 21 11.64 -33.72 -6.07
N ALA A 22 11.74 -33.55 -4.74
CA ALA A 22 10.66 -33.02 -3.94
C ALA A 22 10.29 -31.63 -4.46
N VAL A 23 9.22 -31.54 -5.25
CA VAL A 23 8.60 -30.27 -5.63
C VAL A 23 8.07 -29.68 -4.34
N THR A 24 8.84 -28.76 -3.77
CA THR A 24 8.38 -27.95 -2.66
C THR A 24 7.31 -27.06 -3.25
N ILE A 25 6.03 -27.40 -3.03
CA ILE A 25 4.93 -26.48 -3.34
C ILE A 25 5.13 -25.32 -2.38
N SER A 26 5.75 -24.23 -2.84
CA SER A 26 5.71 -22.99 -2.09
C SER A 26 4.22 -22.66 -1.92
N ALA A 27 3.81 -22.35 -0.69
CA ALA A 27 2.51 -21.72 -0.53
C ALA A 27 2.44 -20.55 -1.52
N GLY A 28 1.33 -20.39 -2.23
CA GLY A 28 1.14 -19.23 -3.11
C GLY A 28 1.09 -17.92 -2.31
N PRO A 29 0.78 -16.80 -2.98
CA PRO A 29 0.66 -15.49 -2.34
C PRO A 29 -0.24 -15.51 -1.10
N ALA A 30 0.06 -14.64 -0.13
CA ALA A 30 -0.75 -14.50 1.07
C ALA A 30 -2.12 -13.89 0.75
N ALA A 31 -3.11 -14.19 1.59
CA ALA A 31 -4.37 -13.45 1.58
C ALA A 31 -4.09 -11.95 1.85
N PRO A 32 -4.73 -11.03 1.12
CA PRO A 32 -4.48 -9.60 1.28
C PRO A 32 -4.95 -9.14 2.65
N ASP A 33 -4.20 -8.27 3.32
CA ASP A 33 -4.56 -7.65 4.60
C ASP A 33 -5.40 -6.39 4.34
N VAL A 34 -6.66 -6.56 3.96
CA VAL A 34 -7.53 -5.42 3.68
C VAL A 34 -8.01 -4.75 4.97
N LEU A 35 -7.68 -3.46 5.12
CA LEU A 35 -8.04 -2.64 6.29
C LEU A 35 -8.95 -1.48 5.87
N HIS A 36 -10.23 -1.58 6.26
CA HIS A 36 -11.18 -0.46 6.18
C HIS A 36 -10.99 0.50 7.36
N TRP A 37 -11.57 1.69 7.30
CA TRP A 37 -11.42 2.71 8.34
C TRP A 37 -11.70 2.18 9.77
N GLN A 38 -12.73 1.35 9.96
CA GLN A 38 -13.05 0.75 11.25
C GLN A 38 -11.99 -0.28 11.71
N ASP A 39 -11.34 -0.97 10.77
CA ASP A 39 -10.25 -1.91 11.08
C ASP A 39 -9.03 -1.14 11.57
N ILE A 40 -8.69 -0.04 10.88
CA ILE A 40 -7.59 0.85 11.25
C ILE A 40 -7.86 1.45 12.64
N GLN A 41 -9.09 1.91 12.89
CA GLN A 41 -9.49 2.48 14.18
C GLN A 41 -9.36 1.45 15.31
N ARG A 42 -9.80 0.21 15.09
CA ARG A 42 -9.70 -0.87 16.08
C ARG A 42 -8.26 -1.31 16.34
N ARG A 43 -7.44 -1.35 15.28
CA ARG A 43 -6.01 -1.69 15.38
C ARG A 43 -5.24 -0.64 16.19
N GLY A 44 -5.61 0.63 16.03
CA GLY A 44 -4.83 1.75 16.53
C GLY A 44 -3.57 1.98 15.68
N VAL A 45 -3.06 3.21 15.74
CA VAL A 45 -1.83 3.62 15.05
C VAL A 45 -0.90 4.31 16.04
N ASN A 46 0.40 4.06 15.96
CA ASN A 46 1.36 4.74 16.81
C ASN A 46 1.81 6.04 16.15
N LEU A 47 1.39 7.18 16.71
CA LEU A 47 1.74 8.51 16.18
C LEU A 47 3.17 8.97 16.56
N THR A 48 3.93 8.14 17.28
CA THR A 48 5.30 8.47 17.68
C THR A 48 6.18 8.69 16.44
N ARG A 49 6.94 9.79 16.43
CA ARG A 49 7.81 10.21 15.30
C ARG A 49 7.07 10.44 13.98
N MET A 50 5.79 10.79 14.03
CA MET A 50 5.05 11.29 12.88
C MET A 50 5.01 12.83 12.92
N VAL A 51 5.34 13.47 11.80
CA VAL A 51 5.26 14.92 11.66
C VAL A 51 3.97 15.28 10.92
N PRO A 52 3.02 16.00 11.55
CA PRO A 52 1.78 16.38 10.89
C PRO A 52 2.03 17.48 9.86
N ALA A 53 1.50 17.30 8.66
CA ALA A 53 1.52 18.24 7.56
C ALA A 53 0.16 18.26 6.83
N SER A 54 0.11 18.95 5.70
CA SER A 54 -1.07 19.01 4.84
C SER A 54 -0.65 18.85 3.38
N VAL A 55 -1.46 18.17 2.57
CA VAL A 55 -1.22 17.99 1.13
C VAL A 55 -2.48 18.32 0.32
N ARG A 56 -2.34 18.88 -0.87
CA ARG A 56 -3.46 19.31 -1.73
C ARG A 56 -3.41 18.67 -3.12
N SER A 57 -4.59 18.44 -3.69
CA SER A 57 -4.76 18.04 -5.09
C SER A 57 -4.85 19.24 -6.03
N LEU A 58 -5.74 20.18 -5.70
CA LEU A 58 -5.95 21.43 -6.44
C LEU A 58 -6.07 22.60 -5.47
N PRO A 59 -5.76 23.84 -5.90
CA PRO A 59 -5.97 25.03 -5.08
C PRO A 59 -7.43 25.22 -4.61
N SER A 60 -8.39 24.75 -5.41
CA SER A 60 -9.83 24.80 -5.11
C SER A 60 -10.31 23.72 -4.13
N ARG A 61 -9.45 22.74 -3.79
CA ARG A 61 -9.80 21.61 -2.92
C ARG A 61 -9.27 21.83 -1.50
N PRO A 62 -10.01 21.37 -0.47
CA PRO A 62 -9.49 21.40 0.90
C PRO A 62 -8.23 20.53 1.00
N PRO A 63 -7.26 20.89 1.86
CA PRO A 63 -6.09 20.06 2.07
C PRO A 63 -6.47 18.80 2.86
N ALA A 64 -5.85 17.69 2.53
CA ALA A 64 -5.86 16.50 3.38
C ALA A 64 -4.73 16.62 4.43
N ARG A 65 -5.01 16.18 5.65
CA ARG A 65 -3.97 15.99 6.69
C ARG A 65 -3.10 14.80 6.30
N ILE A 66 -1.79 14.91 6.51
CA ILE A 66 -0.85 13.83 6.23
C ILE A 66 0.20 13.76 7.33
N PHE A 67 0.51 12.55 7.78
CA PHE A 67 1.62 12.28 8.66
C PHE A 67 2.85 11.88 7.85
N THR A 68 3.94 12.59 8.07
CA THR A 68 5.19 12.48 7.32
C THR A 68 6.33 11.99 8.22
N TYR A 69 7.50 11.70 7.64
CA TYR A 69 8.74 11.56 8.42
C TYR A 69 9.28 12.93 8.81
N ASP A 70 10.28 13.00 9.70
CA ASP A 70 11.03 14.24 9.88
C ASP A 70 11.72 14.61 8.55
N ALA A 71 11.67 15.88 8.13
CA ALA A 71 12.27 16.32 6.87
C ALA A 71 13.79 16.07 6.80
N ARG A 72 14.46 15.85 7.94
CA ARG A 72 15.88 15.46 8.00
C ARG A 72 16.09 13.96 7.73
N GLU A 73 15.05 13.15 7.85
CA GLU A 73 15.07 11.69 7.63
C GLU A 73 14.58 11.30 6.22
N ASP A 74 13.71 12.12 5.63
CA ASP A 74 13.21 11.99 4.26
C ASP A 74 13.21 13.38 3.61
N MET A 75 14.33 13.68 2.95
CA MET A 75 14.56 14.97 2.29
C MET A 75 13.87 15.11 0.93
N VAL A 76 13.07 14.11 0.53
CA VAL A 76 12.41 14.08 -0.78
C VAL A 76 10.92 14.31 -0.60
N ILE A 77 10.18 13.30 -0.15
CA ILE A 77 8.71 13.37 -0.10
C ILE A 77 8.27 14.18 1.11
N SER A 78 8.73 13.80 2.30
CA SER A 78 8.33 14.45 3.55
C SER A 78 8.78 15.92 3.59
N GLU A 79 10.01 16.23 3.21
CA GLU A 79 10.48 17.64 3.09
C GLU A 79 9.61 18.44 2.13
N THR A 80 9.39 17.94 0.91
CA THR A 80 8.65 18.69 -0.12
C THR A 80 7.22 18.95 0.35
N ILE A 81 6.55 17.96 0.93
CA ILE A 81 5.18 18.11 1.46
C ILE A 81 5.17 19.08 2.64
N GLN A 82 6.10 18.98 3.59
CA GLN A 82 6.15 19.89 4.73
C GLN A 82 6.40 21.34 4.32
N ARG A 83 7.25 21.56 3.31
CA ARG A 83 7.60 22.90 2.82
C ARG A 83 6.54 23.50 1.92
N THR A 84 5.95 22.71 1.02
CA THR A 84 5.08 23.22 -0.06
C THR A 84 3.61 22.88 0.11
N GLY A 85 3.30 21.85 0.88
CA GLY A 85 1.96 21.25 0.95
C GLY A 85 1.53 20.56 -0.35
N MET A 86 2.48 20.19 -1.20
CA MET A 86 2.25 19.59 -2.51
C MET A 86 3.22 18.44 -2.76
N TRP A 87 2.79 17.48 -3.58
CA TRP A 87 3.63 16.43 -4.17
C TRP A 87 3.17 16.24 -5.60
N GLU A 88 4.10 16.26 -6.56
CA GLU A 88 3.82 16.09 -8.00
C GLU A 88 2.52 16.80 -8.44
N ALA A 89 2.45 18.09 -8.10
CA ALA A 89 1.21 18.88 -8.13
C ALA A 89 0.47 18.84 -9.48
N VAL A 90 1.22 18.76 -10.57
CA VAL A 90 0.68 18.71 -11.93
C VAL A 90 -0.05 17.38 -12.14
N ASP A 91 0.58 16.26 -11.82
CA ASP A 91 0.02 14.92 -12.01
C ASP A 91 -1.16 14.68 -11.07
N VAL A 92 -1.01 15.00 -9.77
CA VAL A 92 -2.12 14.93 -8.81
C VAL A 92 -3.30 15.81 -9.26
N GLY A 93 -3.03 16.99 -9.83
CA GLY A 93 -4.06 17.87 -10.38
C GLY A 93 -4.80 17.25 -11.57
N TYR A 94 -4.07 16.66 -12.53
CA TYR A 94 -4.67 15.98 -13.68
C TYR A 94 -5.52 14.77 -13.27
N ILE A 95 -5.02 13.97 -12.33
CA ILE A 95 -5.76 12.81 -11.82
C ILE A 95 -7.03 13.26 -11.10
N CYS A 96 -6.94 14.32 -10.28
CA CYS A 96 -8.11 14.88 -9.62
C CYS A 96 -9.19 15.29 -10.63
N MET A 97 -8.81 16.01 -11.69
CA MET A 97 -9.75 16.39 -12.75
C MET A 97 -10.35 15.17 -13.47
N ALA A 98 -9.56 14.13 -13.72
CA ALA A 98 -10.05 12.89 -14.33
C ALA A 98 -11.05 12.16 -13.42
N LEU A 99 -10.76 12.03 -12.13
CA LEU A 99 -11.66 11.41 -11.14
C LEU A 99 -12.97 12.17 -11.01
N GLU A 100 -12.94 13.51 -11.04
CA GLU A 100 -14.13 14.35 -10.99
C GLU A 100 -15.06 14.16 -12.21
N SER A 101 -14.51 13.73 -13.35
CA SER A 101 -15.28 13.46 -14.57
C SER A 101 -16.11 12.17 -14.48
N VAL A 102 -15.91 11.34 -13.46
CA VAL A 102 -16.57 10.04 -13.29
C VAL A 102 -17.25 9.93 -11.93
N LYS A 103 -18.56 9.68 -11.93
CA LYS A 103 -19.38 9.67 -10.70
C LYS A 103 -19.02 8.57 -9.70
N ASP A 104 -18.63 7.39 -10.19
CA ASP A 104 -18.39 6.19 -9.36
C ASP A 104 -17.00 5.58 -9.62
N GLY A 105 -16.07 6.35 -10.22
CA GLY A 105 -14.72 5.90 -10.54
C GLY A 105 -13.79 5.92 -9.32
N GLY A 106 -13.29 4.75 -8.94
CA GLY A 106 -12.34 4.58 -7.83
C GLY A 106 -10.89 4.87 -8.22
N LEU A 107 -10.04 4.98 -7.20
CA LEU A 107 -8.59 5.10 -7.33
C LEU A 107 -7.92 3.81 -6.84
N LEU A 108 -6.93 3.32 -7.56
CA LEU A 108 -5.95 2.37 -7.06
C LEU A 108 -4.57 3.05 -7.04
N ASP A 109 -3.96 3.14 -5.86
CA ASP A 109 -2.61 3.67 -5.65
C ASP A 109 -1.72 2.54 -5.16
N VAL A 110 -0.90 1.99 -6.07
CA VAL A 110 0.07 0.93 -5.78
C VAL A 110 1.43 1.56 -5.51
N GLY A 111 2.01 1.25 -4.35
CA GLY A 111 3.14 2.01 -3.80
C GLY A 111 2.66 3.35 -3.23
N ALA A 112 1.57 3.33 -2.45
CA ALA A 112 0.94 4.53 -1.92
C ALA A 112 1.82 5.31 -0.95
N ASN A 113 2.88 4.69 -0.41
CA ASN A 113 3.83 5.27 0.50
C ASN A 113 3.09 5.92 1.70
N ILE A 114 3.45 7.15 2.09
CA ILE A 114 2.78 7.90 3.15
C ILE A 114 1.43 8.51 2.72
N GLY A 115 0.96 8.22 1.50
CA GLY A 115 -0.33 8.69 0.97
C GLY A 115 -0.29 9.99 0.18
N ALA A 116 0.86 10.35 -0.41
CA ALA A 116 1.04 11.62 -1.11
C ALA A 116 0.10 11.80 -2.32
N TYR A 117 -0.27 10.71 -3.00
CA TYR A 117 -1.33 10.69 -4.03
C TYR A 117 -2.69 10.37 -3.44
N THR A 118 -2.79 9.26 -2.68
CA THR A 118 -4.05 8.79 -2.09
C THR A 118 -4.82 9.90 -1.37
N LEU A 119 -4.21 10.55 -0.37
CA LEU A 119 -4.91 11.46 0.54
C LEU A 119 -5.52 12.70 -0.15
N PRO A 120 -4.78 13.47 -0.97
CA PRO A 120 -5.37 14.64 -1.62
C PRO A 120 -6.43 14.27 -2.68
N LEU A 121 -6.30 13.11 -3.33
CA LEU A 121 -7.23 12.65 -4.36
C LEU A 121 -8.58 12.16 -3.82
N VAL A 122 -8.67 11.80 -2.53
CA VAL A 122 -9.95 11.44 -1.88
C VAL A 122 -11.01 12.53 -2.04
N SER A 123 -10.59 13.80 -2.01
CA SER A 123 -11.50 14.96 -2.18
C SER A 123 -12.07 15.10 -3.61
N CYS A 124 -11.46 14.41 -4.57
CA CYS A 124 -11.85 14.39 -5.99
C CYS A 124 -12.71 13.17 -6.34
N LEU A 125 -12.80 12.19 -5.42
CA LEU A 125 -13.60 10.98 -5.62
C LEU A 125 -15.09 11.26 -5.50
N GLY A 126 -15.84 10.63 -6.39
CA GLY A 126 -17.29 10.55 -6.31
C GLY A 126 -17.78 9.96 -4.98
N ARG A 127 -19.08 10.16 -4.69
CA ARG A 127 -19.66 9.78 -3.39
C ARG A 127 -19.57 8.28 -3.09
N ASN A 128 -19.69 7.44 -4.10
CA ASN A 128 -19.64 5.97 -3.96
C ASN A 128 -18.33 5.36 -4.47
N ALA A 129 -17.33 6.20 -4.75
CA ALA A 129 -16.01 5.76 -5.17
C ALA A 129 -15.11 5.47 -3.96
N THR A 130 -14.21 4.51 -4.13
CA THR A 130 -13.27 4.05 -3.11
C THR A 130 -11.84 4.30 -3.60
N ALA A 131 -10.95 4.69 -2.69
CA ALA A 131 -9.51 4.66 -2.91
C ALA A 131 -8.94 3.39 -2.27
N PHE A 132 -8.28 2.56 -3.06
CA PHE A 132 -7.48 1.43 -2.59
C PHE A 132 -6.02 1.85 -2.59
N ALA A 133 -5.37 1.84 -1.43
CA ALA A 133 -4.00 2.28 -1.26
C ALA A 133 -3.15 1.10 -0.77
N ILE A 134 -2.24 0.65 -1.62
CA ILE A 134 -1.39 -0.51 -1.38
C ILE A 134 0.01 -0.03 -1.02
N GLU A 135 0.51 -0.39 0.15
CA GLU A 135 1.83 0.02 0.62
C GLU A 135 2.52 -1.10 1.40
N ALA A 136 3.66 -1.57 0.89
CA ALA A 136 4.35 -2.71 1.47
C ALA A 136 5.20 -2.35 2.70
N VAL A 137 5.76 -1.13 2.75
CA VAL A 137 6.68 -0.72 3.82
C VAL A 137 5.87 -0.37 5.08
N PRO A 138 6.04 -1.09 6.19
CA PRO A 138 5.18 -0.92 7.37
C PRO A 138 5.17 0.50 7.93
N GLY A 139 6.32 1.19 7.94
CA GLY A 139 6.42 2.57 8.43
C GLY A 139 5.69 3.60 7.56
N ASN A 140 5.56 3.34 6.26
CA ASN A 140 4.79 4.16 5.33
C ASN A 140 3.30 3.88 5.48
N ALA A 141 2.92 2.59 5.48
CA ALA A 141 1.55 2.16 5.70
C ALA A 141 0.98 2.69 7.04
N GLU A 142 1.78 2.73 8.11
CA GLU A 142 1.35 3.26 9.41
C GLU A 142 1.04 4.77 9.36
N ARG A 143 1.84 5.56 8.63
CA ARG A 143 1.59 6.99 8.39
C ARG A 143 0.36 7.23 7.53
N LEU A 144 0.18 6.42 6.48
CA LEU A 144 -1.01 6.45 5.64
C LEU A 144 -2.26 6.14 6.49
N MET A 145 -2.25 5.07 7.29
CA MET A 145 -3.34 4.69 8.19
C MET A 145 -3.66 5.81 9.19
N ALA A 146 -2.65 6.42 9.81
CA ALA A 146 -2.84 7.54 10.72
C ALA A 146 -3.49 8.75 10.03
N SER A 147 -3.08 9.02 8.79
CA SER A 147 -3.64 10.11 7.98
C SER A 147 -5.09 9.83 7.59
N VAL A 148 -5.43 8.60 7.23
CA VAL A 148 -6.80 8.16 6.95
C VAL A 148 -7.72 8.36 8.16
N LEU A 149 -7.24 8.01 9.36
CA LEU A 149 -7.99 8.25 10.59
C LEU A 149 -8.19 9.75 10.88
N GLU A 150 -7.12 10.54 10.78
CA GLU A 150 -7.15 11.99 11.05
C GLU A 150 -8.13 12.74 10.13
N ASN A 151 -8.22 12.33 8.85
CA ASN A 151 -9.16 12.93 7.91
C ASN A 151 -10.56 12.32 7.95
N GLN A 152 -10.79 11.25 8.72
CA GLN A 152 -12.04 10.48 8.72
C GLN A 152 -12.43 9.95 7.32
N TYR A 153 -11.43 9.49 6.55
CA TYR A 153 -11.65 8.99 5.20
C TYR A 153 -12.13 7.53 5.21
N ASP A 154 -13.43 7.34 5.42
CA ASP A 154 -14.11 6.04 5.39
C ASP A 154 -14.05 5.34 4.02
N LYS A 155 -13.89 6.10 2.93
CA LYS A 155 -13.74 5.61 1.56
C LYS A 155 -12.32 5.20 1.15
N VAL A 156 -11.37 5.21 2.08
CA VAL A 156 -10.00 4.73 1.84
C VAL A 156 -9.81 3.36 2.47
N VAL A 157 -9.35 2.42 1.66
CA VAL A 157 -9.00 1.06 2.06
C VAL A 157 -7.47 0.93 1.97
N VAL A 158 -6.83 0.61 3.09
CA VAL A 158 -5.37 0.44 3.15
C VAL A 158 -5.02 -1.05 3.12
N ILE A 159 -4.07 -1.42 2.27
CA ILE A 159 -3.62 -2.81 2.06
C ILE A 159 -2.11 -2.85 2.29
N PRO A 160 -1.63 -3.21 3.50
CA PRO A 160 -0.23 -3.19 3.86
C PRO A 160 0.49 -4.46 3.35
N ASN A 161 0.44 -4.67 2.04
CA ASN A 161 1.03 -5.81 1.35
C ASN A 161 1.88 -5.31 0.17
N ALA A 162 2.92 -6.07 -0.18
CA ALA A 162 3.45 -6.04 -1.53
C ALA A 162 2.47 -6.72 -2.49
N VAL A 163 2.57 -6.36 -3.78
CA VAL A 163 1.80 -7.01 -4.85
C VAL A 163 2.79 -7.62 -5.84
N GLY A 164 2.48 -8.84 -6.29
CA GLY A 164 3.24 -9.54 -7.30
C GLY A 164 2.40 -10.57 -8.03
N SER A 165 3.06 -11.60 -8.56
CA SER A 165 2.42 -12.63 -9.38
C SER A 165 1.86 -13.77 -8.54
N SER A 166 0.92 -14.53 -9.10
CA SER A 166 0.35 -15.75 -8.50
C SER A 166 1.38 -16.85 -8.20
N SER A 167 2.57 -16.76 -8.80
CA SER A 167 3.71 -17.66 -8.58
C SER A 167 4.69 -17.20 -7.49
N ASP A 168 4.54 -15.98 -6.98
CA ASP A 168 5.39 -15.45 -5.91
C ASP A 168 5.05 -16.13 -4.56
N PRO A 169 6.02 -16.24 -3.63
CA PRO A 169 5.78 -16.74 -2.27
C PRO A 169 4.88 -15.77 -1.46
N PRO A 170 4.31 -16.22 -0.32
CA PRO A 170 3.45 -15.38 0.52
C PRO A 170 4.18 -14.21 1.20
N THR A 171 5.50 -14.25 1.21
CA THR A 171 6.38 -13.23 1.77
C THR A 171 7.58 -13.03 0.86
N ILE A 172 7.99 -11.77 0.67
CA ILE A 172 9.20 -11.42 -0.07
C ILE A 172 10.09 -10.50 0.76
N THR A 173 11.36 -10.44 0.40
CA THR A 173 12.29 -9.45 0.94
C THR A 173 12.38 -8.26 -0.02
N ILE A 174 12.11 -7.07 0.49
CA ILE A 174 12.36 -5.81 -0.22
C ILE A 174 13.46 -5.03 0.50
N ASN A 175 14.27 -4.34 -0.28
CA ASN A 175 15.29 -3.42 0.19
C ASN A 175 14.68 -2.03 0.26
N VAL A 176 14.55 -1.47 1.46
CA VAL A 176 14.09 -0.10 1.67
C VAL A 176 15.29 0.82 1.85
N ASN A 177 15.26 2.00 1.24
CA ASN A 177 16.32 2.97 1.44
C ASN A 177 16.15 3.70 2.80
N ALA A 178 17.22 3.70 3.60
CA ALA A 178 17.24 4.32 4.92
C ALA A 178 17.08 5.86 4.86
N LEU A 179 17.48 6.50 3.76
CA LEU A 179 17.52 7.95 3.55
C LEU A 179 16.44 8.46 2.57
N SER A 180 15.82 7.56 1.79
CA SER A 180 14.69 7.87 0.91
C SER A 180 13.56 6.89 1.18
N LYS A 181 12.60 7.30 2.00
CA LYS A 181 11.49 6.42 2.44
C LYS A 181 10.50 6.08 1.33
N GLY A 182 10.64 6.70 0.15
CA GLY A 182 9.89 6.35 -1.05
C GLY A 182 10.55 5.38 -2.00
N ALA A 183 11.86 5.13 -1.89
CA ALA A 183 12.55 4.18 -2.75
C ALA A 183 12.60 2.78 -2.09
N SER A 184 11.99 1.78 -2.72
CA SER A 184 12.10 0.37 -2.29
C SER A 184 12.23 -0.57 -3.49
N VAL A 185 13.28 -1.39 -3.55
CA VAL A 185 13.53 -2.33 -4.66
C VAL A 185 13.48 -3.76 -4.15
N ARG A 186 13.04 -4.76 -4.93
CA ARG A 186 13.16 -6.18 -4.51
C ARG A 186 14.62 -6.54 -4.28
N ALA A 187 14.91 -7.32 -3.23
CA ALA A 187 16.29 -7.56 -2.80
C ALA A 187 17.16 -8.32 -3.82
N HIS A 188 16.55 -9.07 -4.74
CA HIS A 188 17.25 -9.82 -5.79
C HIS A 188 17.52 -9.02 -7.07
N GLU A 189 17.11 -7.75 -7.13
CA GLU A 189 17.26 -6.87 -8.30
C GLU A 189 18.22 -5.69 -8.04
N SER A 190 18.82 -5.62 -6.85
CA SER A 190 19.86 -4.63 -6.54
C SER A 190 21.24 -5.18 -6.93
N ASP A 191 21.71 -4.82 -8.13
CA ASP A 191 23.10 -4.97 -8.54
C ASP A 191 23.97 -3.90 -7.85
N GLY A 192 24.26 -4.08 -6.56
CA GLY A 192 25.23 -3.24 -5.85
C GLY A 192 25.02 -3.20 -4.33
N GLU A 193 26.13 -3.28 -3.60
CA GLU A 193 26.19 -2.97 -2.16
C GLU A 193 25.96 -1.47 -1.96
N ASN A 194 24.70 -1.03 -1.98
CA ASN A 194 24.34 0.30 -1.50
C ASN A 194 24.11 0.19 0.01
N GLU A 195 25.05 0.70 0.80
CA GLU A 195 25.08 0.65 2.27
C GLU A 195 23.80 1.23 2.94
N ASN A 196 22.97 1.94 2.20
CA ASN A 196 21.72 2.52 2.70
C ASN A 196 20.49 1.64 2.49
N LEU A 197 20.61 0.47 1.88
CA LEU A 197 19.50 -0.46 1.68
C LEU A 197 19.38 -1.41 2.88
N VAL A 198 18.20 -1.40 3.52
CA VAL A 198 17.89 -2.31 4.63
C VAL A 198 16.87 -3.34 4.13
N PRO A 199 17.17 -4.64 4.20
CA PRO A 199 16.20 -5.67 3.83
C PRO A 199 15.10 -5.75 4.88
N ILE A 200 13.85 -5.82 4.44
CA ILE A 200 12.69 -6.11 5.27
C ILE A 200 11.84 -7.19 4.62
N GLU A 201 11.26 -8.07 5.45
CA GLU A 201 10.27 -9.04 4.99
C GLU A 201 8.87 -8.42 5.00
N VAL A 202 8.18 -8.56 3.87
CA VAL A 202 6.81 -8.06 3.68
C VAL A 202 5.93 -9.17 3.12
N LYS A 203 4.66 -9.17 3.51
CA LYS A 203 3.67 -10.08 2.92
C LYS A 203 3.39 -9.67 1.48
N LEU A 204 3.31 -10.65 0.59
CA LEU A 204 2.95 -10.45 -0.81
C LEU A 204 1.57 -11.03 -1.09
N THR A 205 0.78 -10.30 -1.86
CA THR A 205 -0.52 -10.74 -2.38
C THR A 205 -0.62 -10.42 -3.88
N THR A 206 -1.77 -10.65 -4.50
CA THR A 206 -2.02 -10.33 -5.91
C THR A 206 -3.17 -9.32 -6.04
N LEU A 207 -3.23 -8.59 -7.16
CA LEU A 207 -4.37 -7.71 -7.44
C LEU A 207 -5.67 -8.50 -7.56
N ASP A 208 -5.63 -9.72 -8.10
CA ASP A 208 -6.79 -10.60 -8.20
C ASP A 208 -7.34 -10.97 -6.82
N ALA A 209 -6.47 -11.37 -5.89
CA ALA A 209 -6.88 -11.71 -4.53
C ALA A 209 -7.48 -10.49 -3.80
N ILE A 210 -6.94 -9.29 -4.05
CA ILE A 210 -7.51 -8.03 -3.55
C ILE A 210 -8.89 -7.80 -4.19
N ALA A 211 -9.04 -7.94 -5.50
CA ALA A 211 -10.29 -7.69 -6.21
C ALA A 211 -11.40 -8.71 -5.87
N GLU A 212 -11.04 -9.95 -5.55
CA GLU A 212 -11.95 -10.96 -5.01
C GLU A 212 -12.46 -10.57 -3.62
N ARG A 213 -11.57 -10.06 -2.76
CA ARG A 213 -11.93 -9.63 -1.41
C ARG A 213 -12.68 -8.30 -1.40
N GLU A 214 -12.38 -7.41 -2.34
CA GLU A 214 -12.93 -6.06 -2.45
C GLU A 214 -13.62 -5.84 -3.80
N PRO A 215 -14.93 -6.16 -3.92
CA PRO A 215 -15.68 -5.98 -5.17
C PRO A 215 -15.67 -4.55 -5.71
N GLY A 216 -15.38 -3.56 -4.86
CA GLY A 216 -15.20 -2.16 -5.25
C GLY A 216 -14.03 -1.93 -6.22
N MET A 217 -13.04 -2.83 -6.25
CA MET A 217 -11.92 -2.80 -7.20
C MET A 217 -12.40 -2.82 -8.66
N LYS A 218 -13.57 -3.40 -8.95
CA LYS A 218 -14.17 -3.42 -10.29
C LYS A 218 -14.56 -2.03 -10.81
N LYS A 219 -14.58 -1.02 -9.93
CA LYS A 219 -14.90 0.37 -10.26
C LYS A 219 -13.66 1.26 -10.31
N VAL A 220 -12.47 0.72 -10.13
CA VAL A 220 -11.22 1.50 -10.27
C VAL A 220 -11.20 2.10 -11.67
N PHE A 221 -11.16 3.43 -11.72
CA PHE A 221 -11.12 4.21 -12.94
C PHE A 221 -9.71 4.72 -13.23
N PHE A 222 -8.97 5.08 -12.17
CA PHE A 222 -7.59 5.51 -12.28
C PHE A 222 -6.69 4.59 -11.44
N MET A 223 -5.59 4.15 -12.03
CA MET A 223 -4.55 3.39 -11.33
C MET A 223 -3.23 4.15 -11.46
N LYS A 224 -2.63 4.46 -10.32
CA LYS A 224 -1.21 4.82 -10.22
C LYS A 224 -0.46 3.58 -9.73
N MET A 225 0.63 3.24 -10.39
CA MET A 225 1.51 2.14 -10.00
C MET A 225 2.94 2.64 -10.08
N ASP A 226 3.57 2.71 -8.92
CA ASP A 226 4.98 3.09 -8.77
C ASP A 226 5.54 2.20 -7.66
N ILE A 227 6.16 1.10 -8.10
CA ILE A 227 6.70 0.06 -7.22
C ILE A 227 8.15 -0.25 -7.59
N GLU A 228 8.84 0.77 -8.12
CA GLU A 228 10.29 0.84 -8.26
C GLU A 228 10.90 -0.40 -8.95
N GLY A 229 10.34 -0.79 -10.10
CA GLY A 229 10.91 -1.81 -11.00
C GLY A 229 10.19 -3.16 -11.02
N SER A 230 9.16 -3.35 -10.19
CA SER A 230 8.34 -4.58 -10.17
C SER A 230 7.03 -4.49 -10.97
N GLU A 231 6.79 -3.40 -11.71
CA GLU A 231 5.51 -3.09 -12.39
C GLU A 231 5.11 -4.20 -13.37
N GLY A 232 6.09 -4.74 -14.12
CA GLY A 232 5.85 -5.79 -15.12
C GLY A 232 5.40 -7.14 -14.54
N ARG A 233 5.62 -7.39 -13.24
CA ARG A 233 5.18 -8.64 -12.58
C ARG A 233 3.80 -8.53 -11.95
N VAL A 234 3.31 -7.32 -11.70
CA VAL A 234 1.97 -7.10 -11.14
C VAL A 234 0.86 -7.43 -12.13
N LEU A 235 1.14 -7.37 -13.43
CA LEU A 235 0.18 -7.63 -14.50
C LEU A 235 0.15 -9.08 -15.00
N GLN A 236 0.83 -10.03 -14.31
CA GLN A 236 1.00 -11.43 -14.74
C GLN A 236 0.26 -12.45 -13.87
#